data_AF-A0A7W9GY22-F1
#
_entry.id   AF-A0A7W9GY22-F1
#
_cell.length_a   1.000
_cell.length_b   1.000
_cell.length_c   1.000
_cell.angle_alpha   90.00
_cell.angle_beta   90.00
_cell.angle_gamma   90.00
#
_symmetry.space_group_name_H-M   'P 1'
#
loop_
_entity.id
_entity.type
_entity.pdbx_description
1 polymer ?
#
loop_
_entity_poly.entity_id
_entity_poly.type
_entity_poly.pdbx_seq_one_letter_code
_entity_poly.pdbx_strand_id
1 'polypeptide(L)'
;MEDLTQPHWWTLNHVAGEPGKWTRAMLIERLAKYEDLGIDFNSVFDDLVARGWLTEDAGLMTLTEAGEDGRLRAKERNLRVHQQMHEGIDTADFVTTVNVLRRMVANLGGDGNLPD
;
A
#
# COMPACT_ATOMS: atom_id res chain seq x y z
N MET A 1 14.61 -7.80 -6.73
CA MET A 1 13.28 -7.49 -6.19
C MET A 1 13.41 -6.12 -5.54
N GLU A 2 12.40 -5.26 -5.60
CA GLU A 2 12.49 -3.88 -5.08
C GLU A 2 12.50 -3.81 -3.54
N ASP A 3 12.44 -4.94 -2.83
CA ASP A 3 12.44 -5.05 -1.37
C ASP A 3 11.50 -4.02 -0.70
N LEU A 4 10.27 -3.97 -1.22
CA LEU A 4 9.20 -3.11 -0.71
C LEU A 4 8.29 -3.91 0.21
N THR A 5 8.09 -3.42 1.42
CA THR A 5 7.02 -3.90 2.30
C THR A 5 5.70 -3.19 2.00
N GLN A 6 4.61 -3.64 2.62
CA GLN A 6 3.29 -3.01 2.46
C GLN A 6 3.28 -1.51 2.82
N PRO A 7 3.90 -1.04 3.91
CA PRO A 7 4.08 0.39 4.19
C PRO A 7 4.78 1.18 3.08
N HIS A 8 5.83 0.63 2.47
CA HIS A 8 6.49 1.28 1.33
C HIS A 8 5.51 1.42 0.16
N TRP A 9 4.77 0.35 -0.13
CA TRP A 9 3.79 0.33 -1.21
C TRP A 9 2.65 1.35 -1.00
N TRP A 10 2.13 1.46 0.23
CA TRP A 10 1.11 2.45 0.57
C TRP A 10 1.63 3.88 0.41
N THR A 11 2.84 4.14 0.89
CA THR A 11 3.50 5.45 0.78
C THR A 11 3.65 5.85 -0.69
N LEU A 12 4.26 4.99 -1.50
CA LEU A 12 4.51 5.25 -2.92
C LEU A 12 3.21 5.54 -3.70
N ASN A 13 2.13 4.82 -3.43
CA ASN A 13 0.87 5.04 -4.14
C ASN A 13 0.13 6.32 -3.72
N HIS A 14 0.20 6.71 -2.45
CA HIS A 14 -0.40 7.97 -2.00
C HIS A 14 0.37 9.16 -2.59
N VAL A 15 1.70 9.13 -2.53
CA VAL A 15 2.54 10.20 -3.07
C VAL A 15 2.41 10.30 -4.59
N ALA A 16 2.37 9.17 -5.32
CA ALA A 16 2.15 9.18 -6.77
C ALA A 16 0.74 9.68 -7.16
N GLY A 17 -0.27 9.43 -6.32
CA GLY A 17 -1.64 9.86 -6.58
C GLY A 17 -1.83 11.37 -6.44
N GLU A 18 -1.12 12.00 -5.50
CA GLU A 18 -1.19 13.44 -5.25
C GLU A 18 0.21 14.02 -4.93
N PRO A 19 1.08 14.18 -5.95
CA PRO A 19 2.45 14.67 -5.75
C PRO A 19 2.47 16.06 -5.13
N GLY A 20 3.37 16.28 -4.15
CA GLY A 20 3.52 17.58 -3.49
C GLY A 20 2.39 17.94 -2.52
N LYS A 21 1.44 17.03 -2.27
CA LYS A 21 0.37 17.25 -1.27
C LYS A 21 0.74 16.75 0.12
N TRP A 22 1.53 15.68 0.19
CA TRP A 22 1.74 14.94 1.42
C TRP A 22 2.93 15.47 2.20
N THR A 23 2.71 15.77 3.48
CA THR A 23 3.78 15.84 4.47
C THR A 23 3.89 14.51 5.22
N ARG A 24 5.01 14.27 5.91
CA ARG A 24 5.16 13.10 6.80
C ARG A 24 3.97 12.95 7.75
N ALA A 25 3.61 14.02 8.45
CA ALA A 25 2.53 14.00 9.44
C ALA A 25 1.17 13.65 8.82
N MET A 26 0.82 14.30 7.70
CA MET A 26 -0.45 14.04 7.00
C MET A 26 -0.54 12.61 6.49
N LEU A 27 0.56 12.08 5.94
CA LEU A 27 0.57 10.74 5.40
C LEU A 27 0.54 9.69 6.50
N ILE A 28 1.22 9.91 7.63
CA ILE A 28 1.12 9.06 8.82
C ILE A 28 -0.32 9.02 9.32
N GLU A 29 -0.97 10.18 9.50
CA GLU A 29 -2.36 10.24 9.95
C GLU A 29 -3.30 9.50 8.99
N ARG A 30 -3.07 9.64 7.68
CA ARG A 30 -3.84 8.93 6.64
C ARG A 30 -3.63 7.42 6.72
N LEU A 31 -2.39 6.96 6.91
CA LEU A 31 -2.02 5.54 6.88
C LEU A 31 -2.31 4.82 8.19
N ALA A 32 -2.29 5.51 9.33
CA ALA A 32 -2.64 4.97 10.65
C ALA A 32 -4.07 4.39 10.69
N LYS A 33 -4.96 4.81 9.78
CA LYS A 33 -6.32 4.25 9.66
C LYS A 33 -6.34 2.80 9.18
N TYR A 34 -5.26 2.36 8.54
CA TYR A 34 -5.15 1.02 7.95
C TYR A 34 -4.26 0.09 8.81
N GLU A 35 -3.85 0.52 10.00
CA GLU A 35 -2.72 -0.03 10.73
C GLU A 35 -3.00 -0.14 12.23
N ASP A 36 -2.74 -1.32 12.81
CA ASP A 36 -2.96 -1.64 14.23
C ASP A 36 -1.69 -2.21 14.90
N LEU A 37 -0.51 -2.02 14.28
CA LEU A 37 0.74 -2.73 14.58
C LEU A 37 1.89 -1.82 15.06
N GLY A 38 1.67 -0.50 15.22
CA GLY A 38 2.69 0.45 15.64
C GLY A 38 3.84 0.64 14.64
N ILE A 39 3.54 0.67 13.34
CA ILE A 39 4.56 0.84 12.28
C ILE A 39 5.26 2.19 12.41
N ASP A 40 6.60 2.17 12.41
CA ASP A 40 7.41 3.38 12.28
C ASP A 40 7.48 3.85 10.82
N PHE A 41 6.48 4.64 10.42
CA PHE A 41 6.43 5.23 9.09
C PHE A 41 7.57 6.21 8.80
N ASN A 42 8.20 6.83 9.81
CA ASN A 42 9.34 7.71 9.55
C ASN A 42 10.51 6.91 8.99
N SER A 43 10.80 5.72 9.56
CA SER A 43 11.82 4.83 9.01
C SER A 43 11.50 4.37 7.59
N VAL A 44 10.22 4.18 7.24
CA VAL A 44 9.79 3.83 5.88
C VAL A 44 10.06 4.98 4.91
N PHE A 45 9.77 6.22 5.32
CA PHE A 45 10.03 7.40 4.49
C PHE A 45 11.53 7.64 4.32
N ASP A 46 12.30 7.53 5.40
CA ASP A 46 13.75 7.67 5.38
C ASP A 46 14.40 6.64 4.44
N ASP A 47 13.92 5.41 4.45
CA ASP A 47 14.40 4.36 3.54
C ASP A 47 14.09 4.68 2.07
N LEU A 48 12.88 5.18 1.76
CA LEU A 48 12.53 5.61 0.40
C LEU A 48 13.34 6.82 -0.08
N VAL A 49 13.65 7.76 0.82
CA VAL A 49 14.55 8.89 0.53
C VAL A 49 15.98 8.40 0.32
N ALA A 50 16.48 7.50 1.16
CA ALA A 50 17.82 6.93 1.05
C ALA A 50 18.02 6.14 -0.26
N ARG A 51 16.97 5.48 -0.75
CA ARG A 51 16.93 4.83 -2.08
C ARG A 51 16.89 5.83 -3.24
N GLY A 52 16.67 7.11 -2.97
CA GLY A 52 16.47 8.16 -3.98
C GLY A 52 15.13 8.04 -4.72
N TRP A 53 14.13 7.42 -4.10
CA TRP A 53 12.81 7.20 -4.71
C TRP A 53 11.78 8.25 -4.30
N LEU A 54 12.01 8.87 -3.15
CA LEU A 54 11.20 9.94 -2.59
C LEU A 54 12.08 11.17 -2.38
N THR A 55 11.53 12.34 -2.67
CA THR A 55 12.12 13.62 -2.28
C THR A 55 11.15 14.38 -1.39
N GLU A 56 11.71 15.15 -0.46
CA GLU A 56 10.98 16.06 0.41
C GLU A 56 11.48 17.48 0.17
N ASP A 57 10.64 18.33 -0.39
CA ASP A 57 10.92 19.75 -0.58
C ASP A 57 9.93 20.59 0.22
N ALA A 58 10.44 21.51 1.06
CA ALA A 58 9.65 22.25 2.05
C ALA A 58 8.71 21.36 2.90
N GLY A 59 9.09 20.09 3.12
CA GLY A 59 8.31 19.09 3.85
C GLY A 59 7.22 18.39 3.03
N LEU A 60 7.10 18.68 1.73
CA LEU A 60 6.17 18.06 0.81
C LEU A 60 6.86 16.95 0.00
N MET A 61 6.18 15.82 -0.10
CA MET A 61 6.68 14.60 -0.71
C MET A 61 6.34 14.51 -2.20
N THR A 62 7.33 14.11 -2.99
CA THR A 62 7.18 13.77 -4.42
C THR A 62 8.02 12.52 -4.73
N LEU A 63 7.53 11.68 -5.64
CA LEU A 63 8.36 10.59 -6.16
C LEU A 63 9.37 11.14 -7.16
N THR A 64 10.57 10.57 -7.14
CA THR A 64 11.54 10.77 -8.22
C THR A 64 11.17 9.91 -9.42
N GLU A 65 11.79 10.16 -10.57
CA GLU A 65 11.66 9.29 -11.76
C GLU A 65 12.02 7.83 -11.42
N ALA A 66 13.12 7.61 -10.69
CA ALA A 66 13.52 6.29 -10.24
C ALA A 66 12.49 5.64 -9.29
N GLY A 67 11.85 6.45 -8.43
CA GLY A 67 10.78 6.00 -7.54
C GLY A 67 9.51 5.59 -8.29
N GLU A 68 9.10 6.36 -9.29
CA GLU A 68 7.97 6.01 -10.15
C GLU A 68 8.23 4.74 -10.95
N ASP A 69 9.40 4.63 -11.57
CA ASP A 69 9.81 3.43 -12.29
C ASP A 69 9.83 2.19 -11.40
N GLY A 70 10.37 2.33 -10.18
CA GLY A 70 10.36 1.28 -9.16
C GLY A 70 8.94 0.86 -8.77
N ARG A 71 8.05 1.83 -8.54
CA ARG A 71 6.65 1.60 -8.21
C ARG A 71 5.91 0.89 -9.35
N LEU A 72 6.14 1.28 -10.60
CA LEU A 72 5.51 0.66 -11.78
C LEU A 72 5.96 -0.80 -11.97
N ARG A 73 7.25 -1.10 -11.82
CA ARG A 73 7.74 -2.49 -11.84
C ARG A 73 7.13 -3.34 -10.72
N ALA A 74 7.05 -2.78 -9.51
CA ALA A 74 6.40 -3.45 -8.38
C ALA A 74 4.91 -3.68 -8.64
N LYS A 75 4.21 -2.71 -9.23
CA LYS A 75 2.80 -2.82 -9.64
C LYS A 75 2.60 -3.95 -10.64
N GLU A 76 3.43 -4.01 -11.68
CA GLU A 76 3.32 -5.03 -12.73
C GLU A 76 3.52 -6.44 -12.16
N ARG A 77 4.52 -6.62 -11.28
CA ARG A 77 4.73 -7.90 -10.60
C ARG A 77 3.52 -8.28 -9.74
N ASN A 78 3.01 -7.35 -8.92
CA ASN A 78 1.83 -7.60 -8.09
C ASN A 78 0.61 -7.95 -8.94
N LEU A 79 0.43 -7.31 -10.11
CA LEU A 79 -0.65 -7.66 -11.03
C LEU A 79 -0.52 -9.09 -11.54
N ARG A 80 0.69 -9.55 -11.88
CA ARG A 80 0.91 -10.94 -12.30
C ARG A 80 0.58 -11.93 -11.19
N VAL A 81 0.98 -11.65 -9.95
CA VAL A 81 0.63 -12.48 -8.78
C VAL A 81 -0.89 -12.48 -8.56
N HIS A 82 -1.55 -11.34 -8.69
CA HIS A 82 -3.01 -11.23 -8.57
C HIS A 82 -3.73 -12.02 -9.68
N GLN A 83 -3.22 -12.00 -10.90
CA GLN A 83 -3.76 -12.81 -12.01
C GLN A 83 -3.58 -14.31 -11.73
N GLN A 84 -2.41 -14.73 -11.27
CA GLN A 84 -2.15 -16.12 -10.89
C GLN A 84 -3.04 -16.57 -9.72
N MET A 85 -3.30 -15.70 -8.75
CA MET A 85 -4.24 -15.98 -7.66
C MET A 85 -5.65 -16.29 -8.16
N HIS A 86 -6.09 -15.63 -9.24
CA HIS A 86 -7.42 -15.82 -9.83
C HIS A 86 -7.45 -16.88 -10.93
N GLU A 87 -6.31 -17.46 -11.31
CA GLU A 87 -6.23 -18.40 -12.41
C GLU A 87 -7.05 -19.66 -12.11
N GLY A 88 -8.06 -19.94 -12.96
CA GLY A 88 -8.97 -21.07 -12.78
C GLY A 88 -10.04 -20.87 -11.70
N ILE A 89 -10.17 -19.66 -11.13
CA ILE A 89 -11.21 -19.32 -10.15
C ILE A 89 -12.19 -18.35 -10.82
N ASP A 90 -13.47 -18.73 -10.88
CA ASP A 90 -14.49 -17.80 -11.36
C ASP A 90 -14.65 -16.62 -10.38
N THR A 91 -15.01 -15.46 -10.90
CA THR A 91 -15.22 -14.26 -10.09
C THR A 91 -16.29 -14.49 -9.02
N ALA A 92 -17.35 -15.24 -9.33
CA ALA A 92 -18.40 -15.55 -8.36
C ALA A 92 -17.90 -16.42 -7.20
N ASP A 93 -17.04 -17.40 -7.49
CA ASP A 93 -16.46 -18.29 -6.48
C ASP A 93 -15.46 -17.56 -5.58
N PHE A 94 -14.64 -16.67 -6.16
CA PHE A 94 -13.74 -15.80 -5.40
C PHE A 94 -14.54 -14.88 -4.47
N VAL A 95 -15.56 -14.20 -4.99
CA VAL A 95 -16.44 -13.31 -4.20
C VAL A 95 -17.13 -14.08 -3.07
N THR A 96 -17.64 -15.29 -3.36
CA THR A 96 -18.25 -16.16 -2.35
C THR A 96 -17.26 -16.50 -1.25
N THR A 97 -16.04 -16.87 -1.62
CA THR A 97 -14.97 -17.20 -0.68
C THR A 97 -14.61 -16.02 0.23
N VAL A 98 -14.42 -14.82 -0.35
CA VAL A 98 -14.16 -13.60 0.44
C VAL A 98 -15.31 -13.31 1.40
N ASN A 99 -16.56 -13.41 0.94
CA ASN A 99 -17.72 -13.14 1.78
C ASN A 99 -17.84 -14.14 2.95
N VAL A 100 -17.49 -15.41 2.73
CA VAL A 100 -17.44 -16.42 3.80
C VAL A 100 -16.36 -16.06 4.82
N LEU A 101 -15.15 -15.69 4.39
CA LEU A 101 -14.07 -15.25 5.28
C LEU A 101 -14.47 -14.01 6.10
N ARG A 102 -15.08 -13.01 5.46
CA ARG A 102 -15.60 -11.82 6.17
C ARG A 102 -16.60 -12.19 7.26
N ARG A 103 -17.50 -13.13 6.97
CA ARG A 103 -18.47 -13.63 7.96
C ARG A 103 -17.79 -14.37 9.10
N MET A 104 -16.74 -15.14 8.83
CA MET A 104 -15.94 -15.79 9.88
C MET A 104 -15.27 -14.76 10.79
N VAL A 105 -14.68 -13.69 10.24
CA VAL A 105 -14.10 -12.57 11.02
C VAL A 105 -15.16 -11.89 11.88
N ALA A 106 -16.33 -11.58 11.30
CA ALA A 106 -17.43 -10.96 12.03
C ALA A 106 -17.93 -11.83 13.20
N ASN A 107 -18.01 -13.15 13.01
CA ASN A 107 -18.39 -14.09 14.08
C ASN A 107 -17.39 -14.08 15.25
N LEU A 108 -16.14 -13.71 15.01
CA LEU A 108 -15.08 -13.60 16.03
C LEU A 108 -15.01 -12.18 16.64
N GLY A 109 -15.92 -11.28 16.27
CA GLY A 109 -15.99 -9.91 16.79
C GLY A 109 -15.06 -8.91 16.09
N GLY A 110 -14.45 -9.27 14.96
CA GLY A 110 -13.67 -8.35 14.13
C GLY A 110 -14.51 -7.69 13.03
N ASP A 111 -13.98 -6.64 12.40
CA ASP A 111 -14.54 -6.09 11.16
C ASP A 111 -13.87 -6.74 9.94
N GLY A 112 -14.66 -7.46 9.13
CA GLY A 112 -14.18 -8.08 7.90
C GLY A 112 -14.26 -7.18 6.67
N ASN A 113 -14.84 -5.99 6.79
CA ASN A 113 -14.94 -5.05 5.69
C ASN A 113 -13.64 -4.24 5.55
N LEU A 114 -13.39 -3.78 4.33
CA LEU A 114 -12.30 -2.83 4.11
C LEU A 114 -12.79 -1.43 4.51
N PRO A 115 -11.92 -0.56 5.05
CA PRO A 115 -12.28 0.82 5.35
C PRO A 115 -12.72 1.56 4.08
N ASP A 116 -13.73 2.43 4.22
CA ASP A 116 -14.26 3.30 3.15
C ASP A 116 -13.22 4.31 2.61
#